data_AF-W0RBT6-F1
#
_entry.id   AF-W0RBT6-F1
#
_cell.length_a   1.000
_cell.length_b   1.000
_cell.length_c   1.000
_cell.angle_alpha   90.00
_cell.angle_beta   90.00
_cell.angle_gamma   90.00
#
_symmetry.space_group_name_H-M   'P 1'
#
loop_
_entity.id
_entity.type
_entity.pdbx_description
1 polymer ?
#
loop_
_entity_poly.entity_id
_entity_poly.type
_entity_poly.pdbx_seq_one_letter_code
_entity_poly.pdbx_strand_id
1 'polypeptide(L)'
;MRDDAYDPYADDDGDDEAFGGGEHEGEGEAEGEAEGEPRPAVFVTTAQPVPVRVDRLTDERAPEGMALGAFIGDRLIARSAMDAESIERLLSLGLFDEPVPLGLFAYEEEPGLQCRLFALVRSDALREAADADEPWKASVPSFEDREEEGDGEAEGEGPPMETILLGHIVRFAGDRKHPDDLAAEAVDILQKILTGGPLADASQKAIDDLLDSL
;
A
#
# COMPACT_ATOMS: atom_id res chain seq x y z
N MET A 1 58.17 33.08 -32.22
CA MET A 1 57.29 32.64 -31.12
C MET A 1 55.99 32.22 -31.77
N ARG A 2 55.78 30.91 -31.86
CA ARG A 2 54.52 30.31 -32.33
C ARG A 2 53.90 29.65 -31.10
N ASP A 3 52.69 30.08 -30.77
CA ASP A 3 51.81 29.46 -29.79
C ASP A 3 51.37 28.09 -30.32
N ASP A 4 51.82 27.01 -29.67
CA ASP A 4 51.29 25.66 -29.87
C ASP A 4 50.07 25.49 -28.97
N ALA A 5 48.91 25.30 -29.63
CA ALA A 5 47.62 25.07 -29.00
C ALA A 5 47.58 23.67 -28.37
N TYR A 6 47.03 23.60 -27.16
CA TYR A 6 46.74 22.36 -26.44
C TYR A 6 45.69 21.53 -27.21
N ASP A 7 46.10 20.33 -27.64
CA ASP A 7 45.21 19.33 -28.24
C ASP A 7 44.90 18.24 -27.21
N PRO A 8 43.63 18.11 -26.76
CA PRO A 8 43.22 17.14 -25.75
C PRO A 8 43.02 15.71 -26.29
N TYR A 9 43.33 15.42 -27.56
CA TYR A 9 43.16 14.08 -28.16
C TYR A 9 44.47 13.31 -28.34
N ALA A 10 45.46 13.52 -27.46
CA ALA A 10 46.62 12.64 -27.38
C ALA A 10 46.21 11.33 -26.68
N ASP A 11 46.01 10.28 -27.49
CA ASP A 11 45.77 8.90 -27.04
C ASP A 11 46.88 8.43 -26.07
N ASP A 12 46.51 8.00 -24.87
CA ASP A 12 47.34 7.22 -23.96
C ASP A 12 46.70 5.83 -23.83
N ASP A 13 47.18 4.91 -24.68
CA ASP A 13 46.96 3.47 -24.58
C ASP A 13 47.70 2.93 -23.35
N GLY A 14 46.97 2.32 -22.42
CA GLY A 14 47.52 1.62 -21.25
C GLY A 14 46.52 0.65 -20.63
N ASP A 15 46.55 -0.58 -21.13
CA ASP A 15 45.78 -1.76 -20.73
C ASP A 15 45.89 -2.19 -19.25
N ASP A 16 44.96 -3.10 -18.87
CA ASP A 16 44.95 -4.05 -17.74
C ASP A 16 44.23 -3.56 -16.45
N GLU A 17 43.17 -4.16 -15.88
CA GLU A 17 42.73 -5.57 -15.83
C GLU A 17 41.19 -5.70 -15.66
N ALA A 18 40.66 -6.82 -16.15
CA ALA A 18 39.27 -7.25 -16.05
C ALA A 18 38.90 -7.77 -14.65
N PHE A 19 37.72 -7.40 -14.11
CA PHE A 19 36.91 -8.29 -13.25
C PHE A 19 35.42 -7.87 -13.22
N GLY A 20 34.56 -8.83 -13.59
CA GLY A 20 33.33 -9.17 -12.86
C GLY A 20 32.16 -8.19 -12.88
N GLY A 21 31.10 -8.58 -13.60
CA GLY A 21 29.78 -7.99 -13.43
C GLY A 21 29.27 -8.08 -11.99
N GLY A 22 28.54 -7.07 -11.59
CA GLY A 22 27.76 -7.00 -10.37
C GLY A 22 26.62 -6.02 -10.61
N GLU A 23 25.41 -6.54 -10.53
CA GLU A 23 24.15 -5.84 -10.77
C GLU A 23 24.04 -4.64 -9.83
N HIS A 24 23.81 -3.45 -10.38
CA HIS A 24 23.48 -2.26 -9.60
C HIS A 24 22.00 -2.35 -9.26
N GLU A 25 21.68 -3.11 -8.21
CA GLU A 25 20.40 -3.03 -7.53
C GLU A 25 20.30 -1.62 -6.93
N GLY A 26 19.38 -0.83 -7.49
CA GLY A 26 19.00 0.45 -6.91
C GLY A 26 18.33 0.19 -5.57
N GLU A 27 19.08 0.42 -4.50
CA GLU A 27 18.58 0.55 -3.15
C GLU A 27 17.62 1.76 -3.12
N GLY A 28 16.33 1.49 -3.30
CA GLY A 28 15.29 2.39 -2.86
C GLY A 28 15.38 2.46 -1.34
N GLU A 29 15.81 3.60 -0.83
CA GLU A 29 15.94 3.91 0.60
C GLU A 29 14.57 3.74 1.28
N ALA A 30 14.30 2.54 1.78
CA ALA A 30 13.27 2.30 2.77
C ALA A 30 13.68 3.03 4.05
N GLU A 31 12.90 4.05 4.42
CA GLU A 31 13.07 4.78 5.67
C GLU A 31 13.21 3.79 6.84
N GLY A 32 14.29 3.93 7.61
CA GLY A 32 14.81 2.90 8.50
C GLY A 32 13.81 2.37 9.53
N GLU A 33 13.49 1.09 9.41
CA GLU A 33 12.94 0.29 10.51
C GLU A 33 14.10 -0.25 11.35
N ALA A 34 14.09 0.08 12.64
CA ALA A 34 15.07 -0.37 13.62
C ALA A 34 15.23 -1.90 13.58
N GLU A 35 16.48 -2.37 13.65
CA GLU A 35 16.87 -3.78 13.78
C GLU A 35 16.18 -4.43 14.99
N GLY A 36 14.98 -4.98 14.76
CA GLY A 36 14.28 -5.88 15.65
C GLY A 36 14.18 -7.25 14.98
N GLU A 37 14.18 -8.33 15.77
CA GLU A 37 13.88 -9.67 15.24
C GLU A 37 12.60 -9.65 14.39
N PRO A 38 12.57 -10.36 13.25
CA PRO A 38 11.42 -10.36 12.36
C PRO A 38 10.20 -10.89 13.13
N ARG A 39 9.24 -9.98 13.37
CA ARG A 39 7.99 -10.34 14.05
C ARG A 39 7.14 -11.16 13.09
N PRO A 40 6.48 -12.24 13.55
CA PRO A 40 5.59 -13.02 12.71
C PRO A 40 4.44 -12.13 12.22
N ALA A 41 4.31 -12.03 10.89
CA ALA A 41 3.26 -11.28 10.22
C ALA A 41 2.63 -12.14 9.11
N VAL A 42 1.36 -11.89 8.82
CA VAL A 42 0.61 -12.58 7.77
C VAL A 42 -0.13 -11.57 6.90
N PHE A 43 -0.27 -11.90 5.63
CA PHE A 43 -1.11 -11.16 4.69
C PHE A 43 -2.16 -12.10 4.12
N VAL A 44 -3.44 -11.76 4.30
CA VAL A 44 -4.57 -12.55 3.79
C VAL A 44 -5.42 -11.71 2.87
N THR A 45 -5.96 -12.31 1.81
CA THR A 45 -6.77 -11.61 0.82
C THR A 45 -8.14 -12.25 0.67
N THR A 46 -9.09 -11.46 0.17
CA THR A 46 -10.41 -11.97 -0.20
C THR A 46 -10.33 -12.82 -1.46
N ALA A 47 -10.99 -13.97 -1.46
CA ALA A 47 -11.06 -14.84 -2.63
C ALA A 47 -11.85 -14.23 -3.80
N GLN A 48 -12.77 -13.30 -3.52
CA GLN A 48 -13.58 -12.59 -4.52
C GLN A 48 -13.54 -11.09 -4.23
N PRO A 49 -13.56 -10.23 -5.27
CA PRO A 49 -13.66 -8.79 -5.10
C PRO A 49 -14.93 -8.36 -4.34
N VAL A 50 -14.84 -7.29 -3.58
CA VAL A 50 -15.87 -6.82 -2.65
C VAL A 50 -16.30 -5.40 -3.03
N PRO A 51 -17.61 -5.11 -3.10
CA PRO A 51 -18.08 -3.74 -3.33
C PRO A 51 -17.82 -2.91 -2.07
N VAL A 52 -16.81 -2.05 -2.15
CA VAL A 52 -16.43 -1.11 -1.08
C VAL A 52 -16.68 0.29 -1.57
N ARG A 53 -17.37 1.09 -0.76
CA ARG A 53 -17.54 2.52 -0.99
C ARG A 53 -16.58 3.26 -0.08
N VAL A 54 -15.87 4.26 -0.60
CA VAL A 54 -15.06 5.18 0.19
C VAL A 54 -15.67 6.58 0.15
N ASP A 55 -15.54 7.33 1.24
CA ASP A 55 -16.10 8.68 1.35
C ASP A 55 -15.42 9.49 2.45
N ARG A 56 -15.67 10.80 2.47
CA ARG A 56 -15.24 11.69 3.54
C ARG A 56 -15.98 11.32 4.83
N LEU A 57 -15.23 11.23 5.91
CA LEU A 57 -15.73 11.02 7.26
C LEU A 57 -15.22 12.14 8.16
N THR A 58 -16.13 12.85 8.82
CA THR A 58 -15.74 13.81 9.86
C THR A 58 -15.23 13.04 11.08
N ASP A 59 -13.97 13.28 11.45
CA ASP A 59 -13.32 12.65 12.61
C ASP A 59 -12.37 13.63 13.27
N GLU A 60 -12.69 14.05 14.51
CA GLU A 60 -11.90 15.02 15.28
C GLU A 60 -10.48 14.52 15.61
N ARG A 61 -10.24 13.20 15.50
CA ARG A 61 -8.94 12.59 15.78
C ARG A 61 -8.01 12.64 14.57
N ALA A 62 -8.55 12.85 13.38
CA ALA A 62 -7.76 12.97 12.17
C ALA A 62 -7.23 14.40 12.00
N PRO A 63 -6.08 14.57 11.30
CA PRO A 63 -5.63 15.89 10.88
C PRO A 63 -6.77 16.63 10.18
N GLU A 64 -6.94 17.91 10.48
CA GLU A 64 -7.96 18.77 9.86
C GLU A 64 -9.42 18.35 10.12
N GLY A 65 -9.65 17.36 11.00
CA GLY A 65 -10.99 16.88 11.34
C GLY A 65 -11.64 15.98 10.28
N MET A 66 -10.87 15.48 9.31
CA MET A 66 -11.36 14.67 8.20
C MET A 66 -10.56 13.38 8.03
N ALA A 67 -11.25 12.28 7.75
CA ALA A 67 -10.68 10.97 7.47
C ALA A 67 -11.35 10.36 6.23
N LEU A 68 -10.67 9.40 5.62
CA LEU A 68 -11.28 8.50 4.65
C LEU A 68 -12.07 7.43 5.41
N GLY A 69 -13.38 7.35 5.18
CA GLY A 69 -14.22 6.25 5.65
C GLY A 69 -14.36 5.21 4.56
N ALA A 70 -14.13 3.94 4.89
CA ALA A 70 -14.42 2.80 4.01
C ALA A 70 -15.66 2.05 4.49
N PHE A 71 -16.56 1.71 3.56
CA PHE A 71 -17.89 1.17 3.85
C PHE A 71 -18.20 -0.07 3.01
N ILE A 72 -18.88 -1.04 3.60
CA ILE A 72 -19.57 -2.11 2.89
C ILE A 72 -21.07 -1.90 3.09
N GLY A 73 -21.79 -1.56 2.02
CA GLY A 73 -23.13 -1.00 2.12
C GLY A 73 -23.12 0.29 2.95
N ASP A 74 -23.98 0.37 3.97
CA ASP A 74 -24.05 1.52 4.88
C ASP A 74 -23.15 1.39 6.12
N ARG A 75 -22.40 0.28 6.24
CA ARG A 75 -21.59 0.00 7.43
C ARG A 75 -20.15 0.44 7.23
N LEU A 76 -19.67 1.31 8.13
CA LEU A 76 -18.26 1.66 8.23
C LEU A 76 -17.43 0.43 8.64
N ILE A 77 -16.42 0.10 7.86
CA ILE A 77 -15.52 -1.04 8.09
C ILE A 77 -14.12 -0.62 8.50
N ALA A 78 -13.67 0.56 8.07
CA ALA A 78 -12.38 1.12 8.42
C ALA A 78 -12.38 2.64 8.26
N ARG A 79 -11.45 3.30 8.95
CA ARG A 79 -11.16 4.72 8.79
C ARG A 79 -9.66 4.92 8.66
N SER A 80 -9.25 5.84 7.80
CA SER A 80 -7.85 6.19 7.58
C SER A 80 -7.67 7.70 7.65
N ALA A 81 -6.76 8.15 8.49
CA ALA A 81 -6.44 9.57 8.63
C ALA A 81 -5.48 9.98 7.50
N MET A 82 -5.89 10.96 6.71
CA MET A 82 -5.11 11.56 5.62
C MET A 82 -5.65 12.97 5.38
N ASP A 83 -4.88 13.81 4.71
CA ASP A 83 -5.29 15.18 4.39
C ASP A 83 -6.47 15.22 3.41
N ALA A 84 -7.21 16.33 3.41
CA ALA A 84 -8.41 16.47 2.58
C ALA A 84 -8.10 16.40 1.07
N GLU A 85 -6.94 16.90 0.63
CA GLU A 85 -6.53 16.87 -0.78
C GLU A 85 -6.30 15.44 -1.25
N SER A 86 -5.63 14.61 -0.45
CA SER A 86 -5.45 13.18 -0.71
C SER A 86 -6.79 12.42 -0.80
N ILE A 87 -7.75 12.72 0.07
CA ILE A 87 -9.10 12.12 0.01
C ILE A 87 -9.79 12.52 -1.28
N GLU A 88 -9.75 13.81 -1.62
CA GLU A 88 -10.36 14.33 -2.84
C GLU A 88 -9.76 13.71 -4.09
N ARG A 89 -8.43 13.60 -4.13
CA ARG A 89 -7.70 12.93 -5.21
C ARG A 89 -8.10 11.46 -5.32
N LEU A 90 -8.16 10.73 -4.20
CA LEU A 90 -8.53 9.32 -4.23
C LEU A 90 -9.96 9.11 -4.76
N LEU A 91 -10.89 9.98 -4.34
CA LEU A 91 -12.28 9.94 -4.81
C LEU A 91 -12.40 10.29 -6.30
N SER A 92 -11.59 11.22 -6.80
CA SER A 92 -11.63 11.61 -8.22
C SER A 92 -11.16 10.51 -9.16
N LEU A 93 -10.34 9.57 -8.68
CA LEU A 93 -9.81 8.46 -9.48
C LEU A 93 -10.82 7.33 -9.74
N GLY A 94 -11.98 7.31 -9.06
CA GLY A 94 -13.03 6.32 -9.33
C GLY A 94 -12.63 4.85 -9.09
N LEU A 95 -11.55 4.61 -8.32
CA LEU A 95 -10.95 3.27 -8.14
C LEU A 95 -11.87 2.25 -7.44
N PHE A 96 -12.95 2.73 -6.83
CA PHE A 96 -13.91 1.95 -6.06
C PHE A 96 -15.28 1.84 -6.76
N ASP A 97 -15.38 2.25 -8.02
CA ASP A 97 -16.61 2.11 -8.82
C ASP A 97 -16.92 0.64 -9.15
N GLU A 98 -15.88 -0.18 -9.23
CA GLU A 98 -15.98 -1.64 -9.35
C GLU A 98 -15.57 -2.34 -8.05
N PRO A 99 -16.09 -3.55 -7.78
CA PRO A 99 -15.65 -4.34 -6.63
C PRO A 99 -14.14 -4.60 -6.64
N VAL A 100 -13.48 -4.38 -5.48
CA VAL A 100 -12.03 -4.53 -5.31
C VAL A 100 -11.69 -5.67 -4.35
N PRO A 101 -10.63 -6.46 -4.59
CA PRO A 101 -10.11 -7.37 -3.58
C PRO A 101 -9.65 -6.61 -2.34
N LEU A 102 -9.88 -7.19 -1.17
CA LEU A 102 -9.37 -6.65 0.10
C LEU A 102 -8.22 -7.50 0.62
N GLY A 103 -7.22 -6.83 1.18
CA GLY A 103 -6.08 -7.44 1.85
C GLY A 103 -6.06 -7.03 3.33
N LEU A 104 -5.70 -7.97 4.21
CA LEU A 104 -5.47 -7.69 5.62
C LEU A 104 -4.05 -8.14 5.97
N PHE A 105 -3.21 -7.17 6.32
CA PHE A 105 -1.92 -7.42 6.93
C PHE A 105 -2.10 -7.48 8.44
N ALA A 106 -1.60 -8.51 9.10
CA ALA A 106 -1.72 -8.68 10.54
C ALA A 106 -0.40 -9.11 11.17
N TYR A 107 -0.07 -8.51 12.31
CA TYR A 107 1.13 -8.83 13.09
C TYR A 107 0.85 -8.67 14.58
N GLU A 108 1.60 -9.40 15.40
CA GLU A 108 1.41 -9.42 16.85
C GLU A 108 2.16 -8.26 17.52
N GLU A 109 1.43 -7.44 18.26
CA GLU A 109 1.95 -6.29 19.01
C GLU A 109 0.94 -5.86 20.09
N GLU A 110 1.42 -5.60 21.31
CA GLU A 110 0.57 -5.15 22.42
C GLU A 110 -0.32 -3.96 21.99
N PRO A 111 -1.65 -3.99 22.27
CA PRO A 111 -2.37 -4.86 23.22
C PRO A 111 -2.93 -6.17 22.63
N GLY A 112 -2.51 -6.60 21.43
CA GLY A 112 -2.96 -7.84 20.84
C GLY A 112 -2.49 -8.03 19.41
N LEU A 113 -3.44 -8.05 18.48
CA LEU A 113 -3.17 -8.14 17.06
C LEU A 113 -3.43 -6.80 16.38
N GLN A 114 -2.42 -6.29 15.70
CA GLN A 114 -2.49 -5.08 14.89
C GLN A 114 -2.75 -5.50 13.45
N CYS A 115 -3.76 -4.91 12.83
CA CYS A 115 -4.11 -5.20 11.45
C CYS A 115 -4.21 -3.92 10.62
N ARG A 116 -3.80 -4.00 9.35
CA ARG A 116 -3.95 -2.95 8.35
C ARG A 116 -4.82 -3.51 7.22
N LEU A 117 -5.94 -2.84 6.96
CA LEU A 117 -6.87 -3.21 5.89
C LEU A 117 -6.53 -2.41 4.64
N PHE A 118 -6.38 -3.12 3.52
CA PHE A 118 -6.06 -2.55 2.22
C PHE A 118 -7.13 -2.89 1.19
N ALA A 119 -7.38 -1.97 0.26
CA ALA A 119 -7.94 -2.29 -1.04
C ALA A 119 -6.80 -2.56 -2.02
N LEU A 120 -6.94 -3.62 -2.82
CA LEU A 120 -5.97 -3.97 -3.85
C LEU A 120 -6.51 -3.47 -5.19
N VAL A 121 -5.84 -2.49 -5.78
CA VAL A 121 -6.20 -1.93 -7.10
C VAL A 121 -5.12 -2.28 -8.11
N ARG A 122 -5.47 -2.42 -9.38
CA ARG A 122 -4.48 -2.70 -10.42
C ARG A 122 -3.65 -1.44 -10.70
N SER A 123 -2.33 -1.57 -10.85
CA SER A 123 -1.46 -0.41 -11.10
C SER A 123 -1.77 0.29 -12.42
N ASP A 124 -2.23 -0.45 -13.43
CA ASP A 124 -2.69 0.10 -14.72
C ASP A 124 -3.90 1.02 -14.54
N ALA A 125 -4.93 0.56 -13.83
CA ALA A 125 -6.13 1.32 -13.54
C ALA A 125 -5.83 2.58 -12.71
N LEU A 126 -4.89 2.48 -11.75
CA LEU A 126 -4.45 3.64 -10.97
C LEU A 126 -3.75 4.68 -11.86
N ARG A 127 -2.86 4.25 -12.74
CA ARG A 127 -2.11 5.13 -13.67
C ARG A 127 -3.05 5.77 -14.69
N GLU A 128 -3.94 5.00 -15.30
CA GLU A 128 -4.95 5.48 -16.25
C GLU A 128 -5.86 6.53 -15.62
N ALA A 129 -6.34 6.28 -14.39
CA ALA A 129 -7.17 7.23 -13.67
C ALA A 129 -6.40 8.53 -13.35
N ALA A 130 -5.10 8.44 -13.04
CA ALA A 130 -4.27 9.61 -12.78
C ALA A 130 -3.99 10.42 -14.05
N ASP A 131 -3.77 9.75 -15.18
CA ASP A 131 -3.45 10.35 -16.48
C ASP A 131 -4.67 10.96 -17.17
N ALA A 132 -5.88 10.49 -16.86
CA ALA A 132 -7.12 11.07 -17.38
C ALA A 132 -7.28 12.58 -17.06
N ASP A 133 -6.66 13.05 -15.98
CA ASP A 133 -6.64 14.46 -15.59
C ASP A 133 -5.59 15.31 -16.34
N GLU A 134 -4.77 14.69 -17.20
CA GLU A 134 -3.68 15.36 -17.93
C GLU A 134 -3.85 15.29 -19.45
N PRO A 135 -4.81 16.02 -20.05
CA PRO A 135 -5.14 15.92 -21.47
C PRO A 135 -3.99 16.31 -22.42
N TRP A 136 -2.98 17.01 -21.91
CA TRP A 136 -1.77 17.36 -22.66
C TRP A 136 -0.82 16.16 -22.85
N LYS A 137 -0.90 15.10 -22.05
CA LYS A 137 -0.14 13.86 -22.25
C LYS A 137 -0.46 13.20 -23.59
N ALA A 138 -1.72 13.30 -24.04
CA ALA A 138 -2.13 12.83 -25.37
C ALA A 138 -1.49 13.62 -26.53
N SER A 139 -0.89 14.79 -26.26
CA SER A 139 -0.23 15.63 -27.26
C SER A 139 1.28 15.47 -27.31
N VAL A 140 1.88 14.70 -26.38
CA VAL A 140 3.30 14.38 -26.38
C VAL A 140 3.50 12.90 -26.75
N PRO A 141 4.52 12.55 -27.57
CA PRO A 141 4.83 11.16 -27.88
C PRO A 141 5.09 10.37 -26.59
N SER A 142 4.49 9.18 -26.44
CA SER A 142 4.76 8.30 -25.30
C SER A 142 6.20 7.78 -25.37
N PHE A 143 6.84 7.63 -24.20
CA PHE A 143 8.16 7.00 -24.11
C PHE A 143 8.07 5.48 -24.32
N GLU A 144 6.91 4.88 -23.99
CA GLU A 144 6.65 3.44 -24.11
C GLU A 144 6.56 2.98 -25.58
N ASP A 145 6.15 3.85 -26.50
CA ASP A 145 6.15 3.58 -27.95
C ASP A 145 7.56 3.34 -28.53
N ARG A 146 8.61 3.57 -27.73
CA ARG A 146 10.02 3.42 -28.14
C ARG A 146 10.66 2.11 -27.67
N GLU A 147 10.04 1.38 -26.75
CA GLU A 147 10.66 0.25 -26.03
C GLU A 147 10.03 -1.12 -26.36
N GLU A 148 9.06 -1.22 -27.28
CA GLU A 148 8.41 -2.48 -27.70
C GLU A 148 9.33 -3.50 -28.45
N GLU A 149 10.65 -3.33 -28.46
CA GLU A 149 11.60 -4.34 -28.98
C GLU A 149 12.31 -5.08 -27.83
N GLY A 150 11.53 -5.75 -26.98
CA GLY A 150 12.07 -6.79 -26.12
C GLY A 150 11.29 -6.96 -24.85
N ASP A 151 10.33 -7.88 -24.85
CA ASP A 151 9.92 -8.48 -23.59
C ASP A 151 9.73 -9.98 -23.73
N GLY A 152 10.44 -10.70 -22.87
CA GLY A 152 10.34 -12.13 -22.70
C GLY A 152 9.13 -12.45 -21.85
N GLU A 153 8.39 -13.48 -22.23
CA GLU A 153 7.19 -13.96 -21.56
C GLU A 153 7.48 -14.30 -20.08
N ALA A 154 7.20 -13.37 -19.16
CA ALA A 154 7.10 -13.65 -17.74
C ALA A 154 5.78 -14.39 -17.48
N GLU A 155 5.80 -15.71 -17.63
CA GLU A 155 4.67 -16.57 -17.29
C GLU A 155 4.38 -16.54 -15.78
N GLY A 156 3.30 -15.85 -15.37
CA GLY A 156 2.54 -16.24 -14.17
C GLY A 156 2.26 -15.18 -13.11
N GLU A 157 2.84 -13.99 -13.17
CA GLU A 157 2.47 -12.89 -12.26
C GLU A 157 1.20 -12.21 -12.83
N GLY A 158 0.14 -12.09 -12.04
CA GLY A 158 -1.02 -11.27 -12.43
C GLY A 158 -0.61 -9.80 -12.66
N PRO A 159 -1.51 -8.94 -13.15
CA PRO A 159 -1.18 -7.52 -13.27
C PRO A 159 -0.68 -6.98 -11.92
N PRO A 160 0.32 -6.08 -11.91
CA PRO A 160 0.82 -5.50 -10.69
C PRO A 160 -0.32 -4.83 -9.92
N MET A 161 -0.34 -5.02 -8.60
CA MET A 161 -1.39 -4.53 -7.71
C MET A 161 -0.79 -3.49 -6.76
N GLU A 162 -1.46 -2.36 -6.62
CA GLU A 162 -1.19 -1.35 -5.61
C GLU A 162 -2.10 -1.52 -4.40
N THR A 163 -1.61 -1.06 -3.24
CA THR A 163 -2.38 -1.11 -1.99
C THR A 163 -2.84 0.27 -1.55
N ILE A 164 -4.13 0.39 -1.23
CA ILE A 164 -4.72 1.59 -0.66
C ILE A 164 -5.11 1.30 0.78
N LEU A 165 -4.47 1.98 1.73
CA LEU A 165 -4.76 1.79 3.15
C LEU A 165 -6.15 2.33 3.51
N LEU A 166 -7.08 1.42 3.82
CA LEU A 166 -8.45 1.75 4.24
C LEU A 166 -8.52 2.05 5.74
N GLY A 167 -7.62 1.47 6.54
CA GLY A 167 -7.49 1.80 7.95
C GLY A 167 -6.85 0.72 8.80
N HIS A 168 -6.77 1.03 10.09
CA HIS A 168 -6.19 0.16 11.12
C HIS A 168 -7.28 -0.54 11.94
N ILE A 169 -7.06 -1.81 12.25
CA ILE A 169 -7.97 -2.65 13.03
C ILE A 169 -7.15 -3.31 14.13
N VAL A 170 -7.65 -3.23 15.36
CA VAL A 170 -7.02 -3.87 16.52
C VAL A 170 -7.92 -4.97 17.03
N ARG A 171 -7.35 -6.16 17.26
CA ARG A 171 -8.00 -7.22 18.03
C ARG A 171 -7.23 -7.46 19.31
N PHE A 172 -7.86 -7.12 20.43
CA PHE A 172 -7.26 -7.27 21.75
C PHE A 172 -7.00 -8.74 22.08
N ALA A 173 -5.97 -9.02 22.87
CA ALA A 173 -5.58 -10.38 23.22
C ALA A 173 -6.73 -11.21 23.79
N GLY A 174 -7.59 -10.61 24.63
CA GLY A 174 -8.76 -11.28 25.22
C GLY A 174 -9.88 -11.65 24.22
N ASP A 175 -9.90 -11.01 23.05
CA ASP A 175 -10.92 -11.24 22.01
C ASP A 175 -10.46 -12.21 20.92
N ARG A 176 -9.24 -12.75 21.04
CA ARG A 176 -8.68 -13.67 20.05
C ARG A 176 -9.41 -15.01 20.03
N LYS A 177 -9.70 -15.54 18.83
CA LYS A 177 -10.30 -16.88 18.69
C LYS A 177 -9.25 -17.96 18.44
N HIS A 178 -8.17 -17.59 17.77
CA HIS A 178 -7.04 -18.43 17.40
C HIS A 178 -5.75 -17.80 17.95
N PRO A 179 -5.51 -17.88 19.28
CA PRO A 179 -4.31 -17.29 19.89
C PRO A 179 -3.01 -17.90 19.36
N ASP A 180 -3.03 -19.17 18.95
CA ASP A 180 -1.85 -19.90 18.48
C ASP A 180 -1.70 -19.95 16.95
N ASP A 181 -2.66 -19.38 16.19
CA ASP A 181 -2.65 -19.39 14.73
C ASP A 181 -3.00 -17.99 14.18
N LEU A 182 -1.95 -17.26 13.84
CA LEU A 182 -2.03 -15.90 13.32
C LEU A 182 -2.80 -15.81 11.99
N ALA A 183 -2.62 -16.80 11.11
CA ALA A 183 -3.28 -16.81 9.81
C ALA A 183 -4.79 -17.06 9.96
N ALA A 184 -5.17 -18.04 10.77
CA ALA A 184 -6.58 -18.30 11.09
C ALA A 184 -7.24 -17.07 11.76
N GLU A 185 -6.50 -16.38 12.63
CA GLU A 185 -6.99 -15.16 13.28
C GLU A 185 -7.22 -14.01 12.28
N ALA A 186 -6.28 -13.77 11.37
CA ALA A 186 -6.40 -12.77 10.33
C ALA A 186 -7.58 -13.07 9.39
N VAL A 187 -7.76 -14.35 9.02
CA VAL A 187 -8.92 -14.79 8.22
C VAL A 187 -10.23 -14.54 8.97
N ASP A 188 -10.32 -14.86 10.26
CA ASP A 188 -11.53 -14.61 11.06
C ASP A 188 -11.85 -13.11 11.14
N ILE A 189 -10.84 -12.26 11.31
CA ILE A 189 -11.02 -10.79 11.29
C ILE A 189 -11.55 -10.34 9.94
N LEU A 190 -10.91 -10.74 8.84
CA LEU A 190 -11.34 -10.38 7.50
C LEU A 190 -12.77 -10.86 7.22
N GLN A 191 -13.11 -12.10 7.61
CA GLN A 191 -14.46 -12.62 7.49
C GLN A 191 -15.48 -11.83 8.32
N LYS A 192 -15.13 -11.38 9.54
CA LYS A 192 -16.00 -10.53 10.37
C LYS A 192 -16.21 -9.16 9.74
N ILE A 193 -15.18 -8.59 9.11
CA ILE A 193 -15.29 -7.35 8.33
C ILE A 193 -16.29 -7.54 7.19
N LEU A 194 -16.24 -8.65 6.46
CA LEU A 194 -17.11 -8.91 5.30
C LEU A 194 -18.56 -9.24 5.68
N THR A 195 -18.75 -10.22 6.57
CA THR A 195 -20.06 -10.78 6.92
C THR A 195 -20.88 -9.86 7.83
N GLY A 196 -20.22 -8.95 8.53
CA GLY A 196 -20.85 -8.01 9.44
C GLY A 196 -20.83 -8.50 10.88
N GLY A 197 -20.47 -7.56 11.76
CA GLY A 197 -20.47 -7.72 13.20
C GLY A 197 -20.22 -6.35 13.87
N PRO A 198 -20.45 -6.23 15.18
CA PRO A 198 -20.11 -5.00 15.88
C PRO A 198 -18.60 -4.77 15.78
N LEU A 199 -18.22 -3.64 15.18
CA LEU A 199 -16.87 -3.09 15.20
C LEU A 199 -16.93 -1.93 16.21
N ALA A 200 -16.28 -2.13 17.36
CA ALA A 200 -16.17 -1.09 18.37
C ALA A 200 -14.96 -0.19 18.05
N ASP A 201 -15.02 1.04 18.53
CA ASP A 201 -13.87 1.94 18.48
C ASP A 201 -12.75 1.37 19.37
N ALA A 202 -11.57 1.15 18.80
CA ALA A 202 -10.44 0.57 19.51
C ALA A 202 -10.00 1.43 20.72
N SER A 203 -10.10 2.77 20.62
CA SER A 203 -9.77 3.65 21.74
C SER A 203 -10.78 3.51 22.87
N GLN A 204 -12.07 3.40 22.55
CA GLN A 204 -13.11 3.18 23.56
C GLN A 204 -12.90 1.83 24.25
N LYS A 205 -12.63 0.77 23.48
CA LYS A 205 -12.37 -0.54 24.05
C LYS A 205 -11.12 -0.56 24.93
N ALA A 206 -10.04 0.10 24.51
CA ALA A 206 -8.84 0.20 25.34
C ALA A 206 -9.12 0.90 26.68
N ILE A 207 -9.96 1.95 26.67
CA ILE A 207 -10.41 2.62 27.91
C ILE A 207 -11.24 1.67 28.77
N ASP A 208 -12.19 0.95 28.17
CA ASP A 208 -13.05 0.01 28.89
C ASP A 208 -12.22 -1.13 29.52
N ASP A 209 -11.30 -1.72 28.77
CA ASP A 209 -10.40 -2.77 29.26
C ASP A 209 -9.48 -2.26 30.40
N LEU A 210 -9.02 -0.99 30.32
CA LEU A 210 -8.26 -0.35 31.41
C LEU A 210 -9.12 -0.14 32.66
N LEU A 211 -10.37 0.31 32.50
CA LEU A 211 -11.31 0.53 33.60
C LEU A 211 -11.72 -0.79 34.30
N ASP A 212 -11.86 -1.87 33.54
CA ASP A 212 -12.20 -3.20 34.09
C ASP A 212 -11.00 -3.87 34.80
N SER A 213 -9.77 -3.40 34.55
CA SER A 213 -8.55 -3.93 35.17
C SER A 213 -8.17 -3.32 36.53
N LEU A 214 -8.95 -2.33 37.01
CA LEU A 214 -8.69 -1.55 38.23
C LEU A 214 -9.43 -2.10 39.46
#